data_AF-A0A850S150-F1
#
_entry.id   AF-A0A850S150-F1
#
_cell.length_a   1.000
_cell.length_b   1.000
_cell.length_c   1.000
_cell.angle_alpha   90.00
_cell.angle_beta   90.00
_cell.angle_gamma   90.00
#
_symmetry.space_group_name_H-M   'P 1'
#
loop_
_entity.id
_entity.type
_entity.pdbx_description
1 polymer ?
#
loop_
_entity_poly.entity_id
_entity_poly.type
_entity_poly.pdbx_seq_one_letter_code
_entity_poly.pdbx_strand_id
1 'polypeptide(L)'
;MSSLTPSEKDDITLKKNLYELATGTKLSGVQEQTLLNVARLAPATANNLDWAVQQMASYKPQDAHESMLCQQMIALNTMALDCVSRAIVDGQTLYVRDMHIKHAARLMGTFAKVSAALDKHRGKGQTIVVKHQQVNVGNGGQAIVGDVSKGGCSEKGE
;
A
#
# COMPACT_ATOMS: atom_id res chain seq x y z
N MET A 1 9.85 -38.72 -18.81
CA MET A 1 9.97 -37.79 -17.67
C MET A 1 11.45 -37.60 -17.39
N SER A 2 12.08 -36.58 -17.96
CA SER A 2 13.51 -36.30 -17.69
C SER A 2 13.66 -35.87 -16.23
N SER A 3 14.40 -36.64 -15.45
CA SER A 3 14.73 -36.33 -14.06
C SER A 3 15.72 -35.17 -14.03
N LEU A 4 15.33 -34.06 -13.41
CA LEU A 4 16.18 -32.88 -13.19
C LEU A 4 17.45 -33.27 -12.41
N THR A 5 18.58 -32.73 -12.86
CA THR A 5 19.89 -32.91 -12.23
C THR A 5 19.94 -32.20 -10.86
N PRO A 6 20.84 -32.60 -9.93
CA PRO A 6 20.98 -31.94 -8.63
C PRO A 6 21.22 -30.42 -8.72
N SER A 7 22.02 -29.98 -9.69
CA SER A 7 22.30 -28.55 -9.92
C SER A 7 21.06 -27.75 -10.34
N GLU A 8 20.19 -28.32 -11.17
CA GLU A 8 18.95 -27.64 -11.59
C GLU A 8 17.95 -27.51 -10.43
N LYS A 9 17.95 -28.47 -9.49
CA LYS A 9 17.10 -28.41 -8.29
C LYS A 9 17.56 -27.31 -7.34
N ASP A 10 18.86 -27.11 -7.19
CA ASP A 10 19.42 -26.07 -6.34
C ASP A 10 19.10 -24.68 -6.90
N ASP A 11 19.27 -24.47 -8.21
CA ASP A 11 18.90 -23.22 -8.90
C ASP A 11 17.40 -22.89 -8.79
N ILE A 12 16.53 -23.90 -8.96
CA ILE A 12 15.08 -23.73 -8.80
C ILE A 12 14.75 -23.32 -7.36
N THR A 13 15.41 -23.93 -6.38
CA THR A 13 15.19 -23.63 -4.95
C THR A 13 15.65 -22.21 -4.61
N LEU A 14 16.80 -21.80 -5.15
CA LEU A 14 17.34 -20.46 -4.97
C LEU A 14 16.42 -19.38 -5.56
N LYS A 15 15.91 -19.61 -6.78
CA LYS A 15 14.92 -18.72 -7.42
C LYS A 15 13.60 -18.65 -6.65
N LYS A 16 13.12 -19.78 -6.11
CA LYS A 16 11.91 -19.81 -5.28
C LYS A 16 12.05 -18.94 -4.03
N ASN A 17 13.18 -19.07 -3.33
CA ASN A 17 13.48 -18.27 -2.15
C ASN A 17 13.62 -16.79 -2.50
N LEU A 18 14.22 -16.47 -3.65
CA LEU A 18 14.37 -15.10 -4.12
C LEU A 18 13.01 -14.44 -4.42
N TYR A 19 12.08 -15.15 -5.05
CA TYR A 19 10.76 -14.61 -5.38
C TYR A 19 9.89 -14.45 -4.14
N GLU A 20 10.00 -15.36 -3.17
CA GLU A 20 9.35 -15.21 -1.87
C GLU A 20 9.88 -13.98 -1.14
N LEU A 21 11.20 -13.78 -1.10
CA LEU A 21 11.81 -12.60 -0.49
C LEU A 21 11.39 -11.30 -1.20
N ALA A 22 11.32 -11.31 -2.53
CA ALA A 22 10.96 -10.15 -3.31
C ALA A 22 9.49 -9.76 -3.12
N THR A 23 8.60 -10.72 -2.94
CA THR A 23 7.15 -10.48 -2.99
C THR A 23 6.44 -10.66 -1.65
N GLY A 24 7.09 -11.20 -0.63
CA GLY A 24 6.50 -11.43 0.69
C GLY A 24 5.45 -12.54 0.72
N THR A 25 5.29 -13.32 -0.36
CA THR A 25 4.28 -14.38 -0.44
C THR A 25 4.87 -15.68 -0.96
N LYS A 26 4.30 -16.81 -0.53
CA LYS A 26 4.62 -18.16 -1.02
C LYS A 26 3.80 -18.59 -2.24
N LEU A 27 2.77 -17.82 -2.59
CA LEU A 27 1.85 -18.14 -3.69
C LEU A 27 2.49 -17.82 -5.03
N SER A 28 2.96 -18.85 -5.74
CA SER A 28 3.71 -18.70 -7.01
C SER A 28 2.98 -17.86 -8.06
N GLY A 29 1.67 -18.03 -8.23
CA GLY A 29 0.89 -17.24 -9.19
C GLY A 29 0.88 -15.74 -8.87
N VAL A 30 0.85 -15.38 -7.58
CA VAL A 30 0.93 -13.99 -7.13
C VAL A 30 2.36 -13.46 -7.27
N GLN A 31 3.37 -14.29 -6.97
CA GLN A 31 4.78 -13.94 -7.15
C GLN A 31 5.06 -13.55 -8.61
N GLU A 32 4.72 -14.46 -9.54
CA GLU A 32 4.94 -14.28 -10.97
C GLU A 32 4.20 -13.05 -11.50
N GLN A 33 2.92 -12.89 -11.17
CA GLN A 33 2.15 -11.75 -11.65
C GLN A 33 2.71 -10.42 -11.13
N THR A 34 3.10 -10.35 -9.86
CA THR A 34 3.68 -9.13 -9.26
C THR A 34 5.00 -8.77 -9.95
N LEU A 35 5.90 -9.75 -10.10
CA LEU A 35 7.18 -9.53 -10.76
C LEU A 35 7.00 -9.16 -12.24
N LEU A 36 6.07 -9.79 -12.96
CA LEU A 36 5.77 -9.44 -14.35
C LEU A 36 5.16 -8.04 -14.50
N ASN A 37 4.31 -7.62 -13.56
CA ASN A 37 3.76 -6.27 -13.56
C ASN A 37 4.86 -5.21 -13.39
N VAL A 38 5.79 -5.46 -12.46
CA VAL A 38 6.92 -4.56 -12.20
C VAL A 38 7.93 -4.61 -13.35
N ALA A 39 8.21 -5.78 -13.91
CA ALA A 39 9.15 -5.96 -15.03
C ALA A 39 8.78 -5.14 -16.26
N ARG A 40 7.48 -4.92 -16.51
CA ARG A 40 6.98 -4.06 -17.60
C ARG A 40 7.36 -2.58 -17.45
N LEU A 41 7.75 -2.16 -16.25
CA LEU A 41 8.13 -0.79 -15.90
C LEU A 41 9.65 -0.60 -15.93
N ALA A 42 10.42 -1.63 -16.23
CA ALA A 42 11.87 -1.58 -16.24
C ALA A 42 12.39 -0.61 -17.31
N PRO A 43 13.52 0.09 -17.05
CA PRO A 43 14.17 0.91 -18.06
C PRO A 43 14.69 0.03 -19.20
N ALA A 44 14.73 0.58 -20.42
CA ALA A 44 15.07 -0.17 -21.64
C ALA A 44 16.45 -0.86 -21.62
N THR A 45 17.35 -0.45 -20.73
CA THR A 45 18.72 -0.97 -20.62
C THR A 45 18.87 -2.10 -19.60
N ALA A 46 17.84 -2.41 -18.80
CA ALA A 46 17.91 -3.41 -17.74
C ALA A 46 17.33 -4.76 -18.17
N ASN A 47 17.78 -5.85 -17.54
CA ASN A 47 17.00 -7.10 -17.56
C ASN A 47 15.73 -6.88 -16.74
N ASN A 48 14.57 -6.94 -17.39
CA ASN A 48 13.28 -6.60 -16.81
C ASN A 48 12.93 -7.41 -15.55
N LEU A 49 13.22 -8.72 -15.54
CA LEU A 49 12.90 -9.58 -14.40
C LEU A 49 13.85 -9.34 -13.23
N ASP A 50 15.15 -9.27 -13.49
CA ASP A 50 16.14 -8.99 -12.44
C ASP A 50 15.91 -7.62 -11.80
N TRP A 51 15.59 -6.61 -12.63
CA TRP A 51 15.21 -5.29 -12.17
C TRP A 51 13.97 -5.35 -11.27
N ALA A 52 12.92 -6.05 -11.69
CA ALA A 52 11.70 -6.19 -10.90
C ALA A 52 11.94 -6.84 -9.54
N VAL A 53 12.73 -7.93 -9.52
CA VAL A 53 13.12 -8.62 -8.29
C VAL A 53 13.88 -7.67 -7.37
N GLN A 54 14.86 -6.93 -7.89
CA GLN A 54 15.65 -5.98 -7.09
C GLN A 54 14.79 -4.83 -6.52
N GLN A 55 13.90 -4.26 -7.34
CA GLN A 55 13.01 -3.19 -6.90
C GLN A 55 12.07 -3.67 -5.79
N MET A 56 11.41 -4.80 -5.99
CA MET A 56 10.49 -5.37 -5.02
C MET A 56 11.19 -5.80 -3.73
N ALA A 57 12.34 -6.47 -3.83
CA ALA A 57 13.15 -6.89 -2.68
C ALA A 57 13.65 -5.70 -1.85
N SER A 58 13.88 -4.53 -2.47
CA SER A 58 14.32 -3.32 -1.77
C SER A 58 13.28 -2.82 -0.74
N TYR A 59 11.99 -3.06 -0.97
CA TYR A 59 10.92 -2.68 -0.04
C TYR A 59 10.69 -3.71 1.08
N LYS A 60 11.23 -4.92 0.94
CA LYS A 60 11.07 -6.05 1.89
C LYS A 60 9.61 -6.29 2.27
N PRO A 61 8.71 -6.57 1.31
CA PRO A 61 7.31 -6.85 1.61
C PRO A 61 7.18 -8.08 2.52
N GLN A 62 6.33 -7.98 3.53
CA GLN A 62 6.12 -9.05 4.52
C GLN A 62 4.93 -9.97 4.20
N ASP A 63 4.01 -9.49 3.36
CA ASP A 63 2.85 -10.23 2.90
C ASP A 63 2.39 -9.76 1.51
N ALA A 64 1.33 -10.40 1.00
CA ALA A 64 0.76 -10.09 -0.32
C ALA A 64 0.18 -8.67 -0.40
N HIS A 65 -0.32 -8.11 0.70
CA HIS A 65 -0.88 -6.76 0.72
C HIS A 65 0.24 -5.71 0.62
N GLU A 66 1.33 -5.89 1.38
CA GLU A 66 2.53 -5.06 1.22
C GLU A 66 3.11 -5.16 -0.19
N SER A 67 3.16 -6.37 -0.76
CA SER A 67 3.60 -6.61 -2.13
C SER A 67 2.84 -5.76 -3.14
N MET A 68 1.51 -5.71 -3.00
CA MET A 68 0.65 -4.90 -3.86
C MET A 68 0.93 -3.40 -3.69
N LEU A 69 1.09 -2.92 -2.46
CA LEU A 69 1.42 -1.51 -2.20
C LEU A 69 2.81 -1.15 -2.75
N CYS A 70 3.80 -2.02 -2.61
CA CYS A 70 5.15 -1.82 -3.16
C CYS A 70 5.11 -1.76 -4.69
N GLN A 71 4.37 -2.67 -5.34
CA GLN A 71 4.15 -2.64 -6.80
C GLN A 71 3.55 -1.29 -7.23
N GLN A 72 2.52 -0.80 -6.52
CA GLN A 72 1.88 0.48 -6.82
C GLN A 72 2.86 1.65 -6.64
N MET A 73 3.68 1.64 -5.59
CA MET A 73 4.70 2.67 -5.35
C MET A 73 5.73 2.73 -6.48
N ILE A 74 6.23 1.58 -6.93
CA ILE A 74 7.17 1.51 -8.06
C ILE A 74 6.51 2.07 -9.33
N ALA A 75 5.28 1.64 -9.65
CA ALA A 75 4.54 2.12 -10.81
C ALA A 75 4.33 3.63 -10.79
N LEU A 76 3.85 4.17 -9.67
CA LEU A 76 3.60 5.61 -9.53
C LEU A 76 4.88 6.43 -9.68
N ASN A 77 5.98 5.97 -9.09
CA ASN A 77 7.27 6.65 -9.23
C ASN A 77 7.78 6.62 -10.68
N THR A 78 7.77 5.46 -11.33
CA THR A 78 8.19 5.34 -12.73
C THR A 78 7.36 6.21 -13.66
N MET A 79 6.03 6.21 -13.52
CA MET A 79 5.14 7.04 -14.33
C MET A 79 5.33 8.54 -14.07
N ALA A 80 5.57 8.93 -12.80
CA ALA A 80 5.83 10.33 -12.46
C ALA A 80 7.15 10.81 -13.08
N LEU A 81 8.21 9.98 -13.02
CA LEU A 81 9.50 10.31 -13.64
C LEU A 81 9.43 10.37 -15.16
N ASP A 82 8.63 9.51 -15.81
CA ASP A 82 8.38 9.61 -17.26
C ASP A 82 7.66 10.94 -17.60
N CYS A 83 6.67 11.35 -16.81
CA CYS A 83 6.02 12.66 -16.98
C CYS A 83 7.02 13.81 -16.83
N VAL A 84 7.86 13.80 -15.78
CA VAL A 84 8.90 14.83 -15.58
C VAL A 84 9.86 14.84 -16.77
N SER A 85 10.29 13.68 -17.25
CA SER A 85 11.20 13.56 -18.39
C SER A 85 10.60 14.16 -19.66
N ARG A 86 9.30 13.93 -19.92
CA ARG A 86 8.57 14.52 -21.06
C ARG A 86 8.38 16.03 -20.93
N ALA A 87 8.33 16.56 -19.71
CA ALA A 87 8.17 17.98 -19.45
C ALA A 87 9.44 18.80 -19.75
N ILE A 88 10.62 18.18 -19.63
CA ILE A 88 11.92 18.85 -19.83
C ILE A 88 12.49 18.71 -21.24
N VAL A 89 11.75 18.09 -22.17
CA VAL A 89 12.17 17.97 -23.58
C VAL A 89 12.24 19.36 -24.22
N ASP A 90 13.38 19.68 -24.86
CA ASP A 90 13.58 20.94 -25.57
C ASP A 90 12.60 21.11 -26.74
N GLY A 91 12.14 22.35 -26.96
CA GLY A 91 11.16 22.67 -28.01
C GLY A 91 9.72 22.32 -27.66
N GLN A 92 9.46 21.83 -26.45
CA GLN A 92 8.10 21.53 -25.97
C GLN A 92 7.29 22.81 -25.75
N THR A 93 5.98 22.74 -26.05
CA THR A 93 5.08 23.87 -25.76
C THR A 93 4.90 24.05 -24.24
N LEU A 94 4.67 25.29 -23.80
CA LEU A 94 4.39 25.59 -22.40
C LEU A 94 3.19 24.81 -21.86
N TYR A 95 2.16 24.60 -22.70
CA TYR A 95 0.97 23.83 -22.36
C TYR A 95 1.31 22.35 -22.06
N VAL A 96 2.08 21.70 -22.94
CA VAL A 96 2.45 20.29 -22.74
C VAL A 96 3.38 20.13 -21.54
N ARG A 97 4.30 21.08 -21.33
CA ARG A 97 5.14 21.11 -20.13
C ARG A 97 4.32 21.18 -18.84
N ASP A 98 3.38 22.13 -18.77
CA ASP A 98 2.49 22.29 -17.62
C ASP A 98 1.60 21.06 -17.38
N MET A 99 1.06 20.47 -18.45
CA MET A 99 0.26 19.24 -18.37
C MET A 99 1.05 18.08 -17.72
N HIS A 100 2.28 17.83 -18.18
CA HIS A 100 3.10 16.75 -17.64
C HIS A 100 3.54 17.02 -16.19
N ILE A 101 3.87 18.26 -15.83
CA ILE A 101 4.18 18.64 -14.44
C ILE A 101 2.98 18.39 -13.53
N LYS A 102 1.77 18.76 -13.95
CA LYS A 102 0.54 18.51 -13.19
C LYS A 102 0.26 17.02 -13.02
N HIS A 103 0.46 16.21 -14.05
CA HIS A 103 0.32 14.75 -13.96
C HIS A 103 1.34 14.15 -13.00
N ALA A 104 2.61 14.55 -13.10
CA ALA A 104 3.67 14.12 -12.17
C ALA A 104 3.32 14.46 -10.71
N ALA A 105 2.88 15.69 -10.44
CA ALA A 105 2.48 16.12 -9.11
C ALA A 105 1.32 15.27 -8.55
N ARG A 106 0.32 14.93 -9.37
CA ARG A 106 -0.80 14.07 -8.97
C ARG A 106 -0.36 12.64 -8.65
N LEU A 107 0.55 12.09 -9.46
CA LEU A 107 1.11 10.74 -9.25
C LEU A 107 1.94 10.69 -7.96
N MET A 108 2.82 11.67 -7.74
CA MET A 108 3.62 11.77 -6.52
C MET A 108 2.75 11.97 -5.27
N GLY A 109 1.69 12.78 -5.35
CA GLY A 109 0.70 12.90 -4.27
C GLY A 109 -0.05 11.60 -3.98
N THR A 110 -0.25 10.75 -4.99
CA THR A 110 -0.83 9.41 -4.81
C THR A 110 0.20 8.45 -4.21
N PHE A 111 1.46 8.51 -4.65
CA PHE A 111 2.56 7.75 -4.08
C PHE A 111 2.68 7.98 -2.56
N ALA A 112 2.61 9.23 -2.12
CA ALA A 112 2.65 9.56 -0.70
C ALA A 112 1.52 8.90 0.11
N LYS A 113 0.31 8.80 -0.47
CA LYS A 113 -0.82 8.10 0.18
C LYS A 113 -0.59 6.60 0.29
N VAL A 114 -0.05 5.97 -0.75
CA VAL A 114 0.29 4.54 -0.75
C VAL A 114 1.42 4.25 0.25
N SER A 115 2.44 5.11 0.29
CA SER A 115 3.52 5.01 1.28
C SER A 115 3.00 5.12 2.71
N ALA A 116 2.12 6.07 3.00
CA ALA A 116 1.51 6.21 4.32
C ALA A 116 0.61 5.01 4.68
N ALA A 117 -0.08 4.43 3.70
CA ALA A 117 -0.86 3.21 3.90
C ALA A 117 0.04 2.01 4.25
N LEU A 118 1.20 1.89 3.60
CA LEU A 118 2.20 0.86 3.91
C LEU A 118 2.80 1.07 5.32
N ASP A 119 3.16 2.29 5.69
CA ASP A 119 3.67 2.60 7.03
C ASP A 119 2.62 2.31 8.11
N LYS A 120 1.35 2.66 7.86
CA LYS A 120 0.23 2.33 8.75
C LYS A 120 0.05 0.82 8.88
N HIS A 121 0.14 0.08 7.77
CA HIS A 121 0.07 -1.38 7.75
C HIS A 121 1.18 -2.01 8.62
N ARG A 122 2.39 -1.42 8.59
CA ARG A 122 3.54 -1.82 9.42
C ARG A 122 3.47 -1.37 10.87
N GLY A 123 2.35 -0.78 11.30
CA GLY A 123 2.20 -0.26 12.66
C GLY A 123 3.01 1.01 12.96
N LYS A 124 3.55 1.69 11.93
CA LYS A 124 4.28 2.97 12.08
C LYS A 124 3.36 4.21 12.08
N GLY A 125 2.05 4.01 12.22
CA GLY A 125 1.07 5.08 12.33
C GLY A 125 1.06 5.72 13.72
N GLN A 126 0.78 7.03 13.79
CA GLN A 126 0.61 7.72 15.07
C GLN A 126 -0.41 6.98 15.93
N THR A 127 0.06 6.41 17.05
CA THR A 127 -0.83 6.05 18.14
C THR A 127 -1.39 7.36 18.65
N ILE A 128 -2.60 7.72 18.20
CA ILE A 128 -3.41 8.68 18.96
C ILE A 128 -3.73 7.95 20.26
N VAL A 129 -2.84 8.08 21.23
CA VAL A 129 -3.13 7.74 22.61
C VAL A 129 -4.20 8.75 22.99
N VAL A 130 -5.47 8.35 22.83
CA VAL A 130 -6.56 9.00 23.52
C VAL A 130 -6.23 8.77 24.98
N LYS A 131 -5.54 9.74 25.61
CA LYS A 131 -5.60 9.88 27.05
C LYS A 131 -7.07 10.04 27.34
N HIS A 132 -7.73 8.95 27.69
CA HIS A 132 -8.81 9.01 28.65
C HIS A 132 -8.17 9.65 29.86
N GLN A 133 -8.16 11.00 29.91
CA GLN A 133 -8.04 11.70 31.16
C GLN A 133 -9.18 11.09 31.95
N GLN A 134 -8.86 10.21 32.91
CA GLN A 134 -9.84 9.73 33.85
C GLN A 134 -10.44 10.99 34.43
N VAL A 135 -11.63 11.34 33.95
CA VAL A 135 -12.44 12.40 34.50
C VAL A 135 -12.81 11.80 35.84
N ASN A 136 -12.00 12.12 36.84
CA ASN A 136 -12.30 11.78 38.21
C ASN A 136 -13.61 12.52 38.45
N VAL A 137 -14.73 11.80 38.41
CA VAL A 137 -16.02 12.32 38.84
C VAL A 137 -15.90 12.43 40.35
N GLY A 138 -15.19 13.46 40.80
CA GLY A 138 -15.21 13.89 42.18
C GLY A 138 -16.64 14.30 42.49
N ASN A 139 -17.30 13.54 43.35
CA ASN A 139 -18.53 13.86 44.09
C ASN A 139 -19.21 15.20 43.71
N GLY A 140 -19.96 15.22 42.61
CA GLY A 140 -20.67 16.46 42.24
C GLY A 140 -21.59 16.42 41.01
N GLY A 141 -21.55 15.38 40.18
CA GLY A 141 -22.45 15.25 39.04
C GLY A 141 -23.63 14.32 39.34
N GLN A 142 -24.57 14.73 40.19
CA GLN A 142 -25.85 14.02 40.29
C GLN A 142 -26.63 14.19 38.99
N ALA A 143 -26.67 13.14 38.17
CA ALA A 143 -27.63 13.04 37.08
C ALA A 143 -29.00 12.73 37.69
N ILE A 144 -29.92 13.69 37.65
CA ILE A 144 -31.33 13.45 37.95
C ILE A 144 -31.89 12.64 36.77
N VAL A 145 -32.05 11.35 36.98
CA VAL A 145 -32.77 10.47 36.06
C VAL A 145 -34.25 10.59 36.40
N GLY A 146 -34.97 11.41 35.64
CA GLY A 146 -36.43 11.42 35.68
C GLY A 146 -36.97 10.16 35.00
N ASP A 147 -37.69 9.34 35.75
CA ASP A 147 -38.44 8.21 35.22
C ASP A 147 -39.63 8.76 34.39
N VAL A 148 -39.68 8.41 33.10
CA VAL A 148 -40.82 8.73 32.23
C VAL A 148 -41.66 7.46 32.10
N SER A 149 -42.40 7.15 33.16
CA SER A 149 -43.49 6.17 33.12
C SER A 149 -44.71 6.80 32.42
N LYS A 150 -44.83 6.59 31.10
CA LYS A 150 -46.11 6.78 30.40
C LYS A 150 -47.05 5.63 30.75
N GLY A 151 -47.73 5.74 31.90
CA GLY A 151 -48.86 4.89 32.25
C GLY A 151 -50.08 5.28 31.42
N GLY A 152 -50.43 4.42 30.46
CA GLY A 152 -51.65 4.53 29.66
C GLY A 152 -52.90 4.41 30.54
N CYS A 153 -53.80 5.35 30.36
CA CYS A 153 -55.15 5.40 30.91
C CYS A 153 -56.04 4.29 30.29
N SER A 154 -56.69 3.49 31.14
CA SER A 154 -57.93 2.77 30.78
C SER A 154 -58.75 2.42 32.03
N GLU A 155 -59.96 3.00 32.09
CA GLU A 155 -61.28 2.50 32.58
C GLU A 155 -61.39 1.84 33.98
N LYS A 156 -62.48 1.92 34.78
CA LYS A 156 -63.85 2.48 34.74
C LYS A 156 -64.41 2.38 36.18
N GLY A 157 -65.45 3.14 36.53
CA GLY A 157 -66.21 2.90 37.77
C GLY A 157 -67.32 3.91 38.06
N GLU A 158 -68.43 3.81 37.34
CA GLU A 158 -69.81 3.95 37.86
C GLU A 158 -70.66 2.84 37.24
#